data_AF-A0AAD7JQ10-F1
#
_entry.id   AF-A0AAD7JQ10-F1
#
_cell.length_a   1.000
_cell.length_b   1.000
_cell.length_c   1.000
_cell.angle_alpha   90.00
_cell.angle_beta   90.00
_cell.angle_gamma   90.00
#
_symmetry.space_group_name_H-M   'P 1'
#
loop_
_entity.id
_entity.type
_entity.pdbx_description
1 polymer ?
#
loop_
_entity_poly.entity_id
_entity_poly.type
_entity_poly.pdbx_seq_one_letter_code
_entity_poly.pdbx_strand_id
1 'polypeptide(L)'
;APTQCAGCGLSASSQCAGCMDAPEYERGNAIPTFYCGAKCQTSHWAIHKARCTNLKKRRRLLRVAAILRVALLTYREALFDIPLTKIELRDGVLFLHRQLFANASPRRFPQHLTTNMAHKEAALTHNQCTLALALLGPLARKLLADIASFIQHLDLAIGQPVLSTKLVEGGTDSSGAPHTVLKV
;
A
#
# COMPACT_ATOMS: atom_id res chain seq x y z
N ALA A 1 9.63 18.51 23.56
CA ALA A 1 10.23 18.07 24.83
C ALA A 1 11.55 17.36 24.52
N PRO A 2 12.62 17.55 25.31
CA PRO A 2 13.84 16.77 25.15
C PRO A 2 13.52 15.28 25.38
N THR A 3 13.92 14.43 24.45
CA THR A 3 13.72 12.98 24.56
C THR A 3 14.85 12.35 25.38
N GLN A 4 14.58 11.29 26.15
CA GLN A 4 15.59 10.66 27.01
C GLN A 4 16.39 9.59 26.26
N CYS A 5 17.70 9.52 26.53
CA CYS A 5 18.60 8.51 26.03
C CYS A 5 18.25 7.15 26.63
N ALA A 6 17.96 6.15 25.80
CA ALA A 6 17.65 4.80 26.27
C ALA A 6 18.85 4.08 26.94
N GLY A 7 20.08 4.57 26.75
CA GLY A 7 21.27 3.97 27.36
C GLY A 7 21.66 4.57 28.72
N CYS A 8 21.42 5.87 28.95
CA CYS A 8 21.89 6.56 30.16
C CYS A 8 20.86 7.50 30.82
N GLY A 9 19.65 7.64 30.27
CA GLY A 9 18.59 8.49 30.81
C GLY A 9 18.75 10.00 30.56
N LEU A 10 19.94 10.47 30.18
CA LEU A 10 20.19 11.89 29.86
C LEU A 10 19.46 12.34 28.59
N SER A 11 19.35 13.65 28.40
CA SER A 11 18.74 14.21 27.18
C SER A 11 19.44 13.74 25.90
N ALA A 12 18.65 13.38 24.89
CA ALA A 12 19.09 12.92 23.58
C ALA A 12 18.17 13.46 22.49
N SER A 13 18.72 13.74 21.31
CA SER A 13 17.98 14.16 20.12
C SER A 13 18.13 13.18 18.95
N SER A 14 19.13 12.30 19.00
CA SER A 14 19.42 11.38 17.90
C SER A 14 18.61 10.10 18.02
N GLN A 15 17.71 9.86 17.07
CA GLN A 15 16.94 8.62 16.98
C GLN A 15 17.78 7.49 16.37
N CYS A 16 17.49 6.24 16.76
CA CYS A 16 18.09 5.07 16.13
C CYS A 16 17.74 5.00 14.63
N ALA A 17 18.75 5.18 13.76
CA ALA A 17 18.58 5.13 12.31
C ALA A 17 18.04 3.78 11.78
N GLY A 18 18.27 2.70 12.54
CA GLY A 18 17.80 1.36 12.20
C GLY A 18 16.27 1.24 12.18
N CYS A 19 15.61 1.91 13.13
CA CYS A 19 14.16 1.80 13.34
C CYS A 19 13.40 3.13 13.22
N MET A 20 14.07 4.24 12.91
CA MET A 20 13.37 5.50 12.61
C MET A 20 12.42 5.33 11.42
N ASP A 21 11.32 6.08 11.43
CA ASP A 21 10.27 6.09 10.41
C ASP A 21 9.58 4.74 10.18
N ALA A 22 9.65 3.82 11.14
CA ALA A 22 8.86 2.61 11.09
C ALA A 22 7.37 2.96 11.30
N PRO A 23 6.45 2.44 10.48
CA PRO A 23 5.04 2.70 10.65
C PRO A 23 4.51 2.08 11.94
N GLU A 24 3.53 2.78 12.52
CA GLU A 24 2.75 2.32 13.64
C GLU A 24 1.57 1.47 13.14
N TYR A 25 1.41 0.25 13.69
CA TYR A 25 0.27 -0.61 13.36
C TYR A 25 -0.77 -0.61 14.49
N GLU A 26 -0.31 -0.38 15.72
CA GLU A 26 -1.13 -0.26 16.92
C GLU A 26 -0.55 0.89 17.75
N ARG A 27 -1.41 1.63 18.43
CA ARG A 27 -0.98 2.78 19.24
C ARG A 27 0.12 2.38 20.24
N GLY A 28 1.25 3.06 20.18
CA GLY A 28 2.44 2.86 21.00
C GLY A 28 3.44 1.82 20.45
N ASN A 29 3.13 1.08 19.39
CA ASN A 29 4.00 -0.03 18.97
C ASN A 29 5.19 0.37 18.07
N ALA A 30 5.34 1.66 17.78
CA ALA A 30 6.45 2.25 17.03
C ALA A 30 7.15 3.40 17.79
N ILE A 31 7.13 3.39 19.14
CA ILE A 31 7.76 4.45 19.94
C ILE A 31 9.25 4.63 19.52
N PRO A 32 9.68 5.87 19.21
CA PRO A 32 11.06 6.18 18.88
C PRO A 32 12.04 5.80 20.00
N THR A 33 13.25 5.39 19.63
CA THR A 33 14.35 5.15 20.58
C THR A 33 15.45 6.16 20.31
N PHE A 34 15.86 6.91 21.34
CA PHE A 34 16.86 7.97 21.24
C PHE A 34 18.13 7.61 22.00
N TYR A 35 19.26 8.11 21.50
CA TYR A 35 20.58 7.96 22.11
C TYR A 35 21.32 9.28 22.08
N CYS A 36 22.08 9.57 23.13
CA CYS A 36 23.00 10.71 23.15
C CYS A 36 24.28 10.44 22.34
N GLY A 37 24.53 9.18 21.94
CA GLY A 37 25.66 8.81 21.10
C GLY A 37 25.80 7.30 20.92
N ALA A 38 26.73 6.91 20.04
CA ALA A 38 26.96 5.52 19.66
C ALA A 38 27.29 4.59 20.83
N LYS A 39 28.02 5.09 21.86
CA LYS A 39 28.35 4.31 23.06
C LYS A 39 27.10 3.82 23.80
N CYS A 40 26.12 4.71 24.01
CA CYS A 40 24.86 4.36 24.66
C CYS A 40 24.01 3.42 23.80
N GLN A 41 24.05 3.60 22.47
CA GLN A 41 23.37 2.70 21.54
C GLN A 41 23.95 1.28 21.60
N THR A 42 25.28 1.14 21.56
CA THR A 42 25.95 -0.17 21.64
C THR A 42 25.69 -0.85 22.98
N SER A 43 25.76 -0.11 24.08
CA SER A 43 25.47 -0.65 25.42
C SER A 43 24.02 -1.16 25.53
N HIS A 44 23.05 -0.40 25.01
CA HIS A 44 21.64 -0.78 25.02
C HIS A 44 21.27 -1.79 23.91
N TRP A 45 22.21 -2.17 23.03
CA TRP A 45 21.90 -2.95 21.83
C TRP A 45 21.32 -4.33 22.13
N ALA A 46 21.82 -5.02 23.15
CA ALA A 46 21.32 -6.35 23.53
C ALA A 46 19.80 -6.34 23.81
N ILE A 47 19.28 -5.26 24.40
CA ILE A 47 17.85 -5.07 24.71
C ILE A 47 17.10 -4.55 23.48
N HIS A 48 17.69 -3.62 22.72
CA HIS A 48 17.04 -2.98 21.58
C HIS A 48 16.92 -3.86 20.33
N LYS A 49 17.88 -4.76 20.10
CA LYS A 49 18.10 -5.46 18.82
C LYS A 49 16.85 -6.11 18.26
N ALA A 50 16.11 -6.85 19.08
CA ALA A 50 14.90 -7.55 18.64
C ALA A 50 13.83 -6.56 18.14
N ARG A 51 13.54 -5.54 18.93
CA ARG A 51 12.59 -4.48 18.58
C ARG A 51 13.03 -3.67 17.36
N CYS A 52 14.30 -3.28 17.31
CA CYS A 52 14.87 -2.56 16.17
C CYS A 52 14.71 -3.36 14.87
N THR A 53 14.95 -4.67 14.93
CA THR A 53 14.81 -5.56 13.77
C THR A 53 13.37 -5.59 13.26
N ASN A 54 12.39 -5.74 14.16
CA ASN A 54 10.97 -5.74 13.78
C ASN A 54 10.53 -4.40 13.16
N LEU A 55 10.92 -3.28 13.75
CA LEU A 55 10.60 -1.95 13.20
C LEU A 55 11.27 -1.73 11.83
N LYS A 56 12.52 -2.18 11.66
CA LYS A 56 13.21 -2.16 10.36
C LYS A 56 12.46 -2.98 9.31
N LYS A 57 11.95 -4.15 9.67
CA LYS A 57 11.12 -5.00 8.79
C LYS A 57 9.83 -4.28 8.40
N ARG A 58 9.10 -3.67 9.34
CA ARG A 58 7.88 -2.88 9.05
C ARG A 58 8.13 -1.75 8.07
N ARG A 59 9.21 -0.97 8.27
CA ARG A 59 9.60 0.09 7.34
C ARG A 59 9.87 -0.46 5.93
N ARG A 60 10.56 -1.60 5.84
CA ARG A 60 10.81 -2.23 4.54
C ARG A 60 9.53 -2.76 3.90
N LEU A 61 8.62 -3.38 4.67
CA LEU A 61 7.29 -3.80 4.18
C LEU A 61 6.51 -2.62 3.59
N LEU A 62 6.45 -1.49 4.28
CA LEU A 62 5.80 -0.28 3.78
C LEU A 62 6.41 0.21 2.46
N ARG A 63 7.75 0.26 2.38
CA ARG A 63 8.45 0.64 1.14
C ARG A 63 8.13 -0.31 -0.01
N VAL A 64 8.10 -1.61 0.25
CA VAL A 64 7.72 -2.60 -0.77
C VAL A 64 6.28 -2.37 -1.23
N ALA A 65 5.34 -2.20 -0.30
CA ALA A 65 3.94 -1.92 -0.64
C ALA A 65 3.80 -0.65 -1.51
N ALA A 66 4.54 0.42 -1.20
CA ALA A 66 4.56 1.64 -1.99
C ALA A 66 5.09 1.40 -3.43
N ILE A 67 6.20 0.66 -3.57
CA ILE A 67 6.77 0.31 -4.88
C ILE A 67 5.77 -0.51 -5.71
N LEU A 68 5.16 -1.53 -5.10
CA LEU A 68 4.18 -2.39 -5.77
C LEU A 68 2.94 -1.61 -6.20
N ARG A 69 2.45 -0.68 -5.37
CA ARG A 69 1.34 0.22 -5.71
C ARG A 69 1.68 1.06 -6.94
N VAL A 70 2.84 1.72 -6.96
CA VAL A 70 3.27 2.55 -8.09
C VAL A 70 3.43 1.72 -9.36
N ALA A 71 4.02 0.54 -9.26
CA ALA A 71 4.17 -0.38 -10.40
C ALA A 71 2.82 -0.79 -11.00
N LEU A 72 1.84 -1.14 -10.15
CA LEU A 72 0.50 -1.49 -10.60
C LEU A 72 -0.21 -0.34 -11.29
N LEU A 73 -0.22 0.84 -10.66
CA LEU A 73 -0.89 2.01 -11.20
C LEU A 73 -0.27 2.44 -12.53
N THR A 74 1.05 2.42 -12.64
CA THR A 74 1.77 2.74 -13.88
C THR A 74 1.44 1.74 -14.99
N TYR A 75 1.43 0.44 -14.67
CA TYR A 75 1.04 -0.60 -15.62
C TYR A 75 -0.40 -0.40 -16.10
N ARG A 76 -1.35 -0.18 -15.19
CA ARG A 76 -2.77 0.01 -15.50
C ARG A 76 -3.03 1.29 -16.27
N GLU A 77 -2.26 2.33 -16.02
CA GLU A 77 -2.35 3.58 -16.77
C GLU A 77 -1.88 3.43 -18.22
N ALA A 78 -0.84 2.62 -18.46
CA ALA A 78 -0.32 2.35 -19.79
C ALA A 78 -1.17 1.32 -20.57
N LEU A 79 -1.69 0.31 -19.87
CA LEU A 79 -2.42 -0.84 -20.40
C LEU A 79 -3.80 -0.95 -19.73
N PHE A 80 -4.61 0.07 -19.94
CA PHE A 80 -6.00 0.13 -19.54
C PHE A 80 -6.89 -0.54 -20.59
N ASP A 81 -7.84 -1.34 -20.16
CA ASP A 81 -8.67 -2.22 -20.99
C ASP A 81 -10.16 -2.01 -20.77
N ILE A 82 -10.55 -1.08 -19.88
CA ILE A 82 -11.94 -0.70 -19.65
C ILE A 82 -12.26 0.50 -20.54
N PRO A 83 -13.18 0.37 -21.52
CA PRO A 83 -13.53 1.47 -22.43
C PRO A 83 -14.45 2.48 -21.72
N LEU A 84 -13.87 3.29 -20.84
CA LEU A 84 -14.62 4.31 -20.09
C LEU A 84 -15.04 5.48 -20.98
N THR A 85 -16.26 5.95 -20.75
CA THR A 85 -16.85 7.15 -21.38
C THR A 85 -17.05 8.29 -20.39
N LYS A 86 -17.23 7.98 -19.10
CA LYS A 86 -17.45 8.96 -18.04
C LYS A 86 -17.02 8.41 -16.68
N ILE A 87 -16.52 9.30 -15.83
CA ILE A 87 -16.28 9.03 -14.40
C ILE A 87 -17.08 10.06 -13.61
N GLU A 88 -17.87 9.62 -12.64
CA GLU A 88 -18.74 10.50 -11.87
C GLU A 88 -18.85 10.06 -10.41
N LEU A 89 -18.75 10.99 -9.47
CA LEU A 89 -18.97 10.73 -8.05
C LEU A 89 -20.43 11.08 -7.70
N ARG A 90 -21.19 10.12 -7.17
CA ARG A 90 -22.55 10.33 -6.65
C ARG A 90 -22.70 9.63 -5.31
N ASP A 91 -23.16 10.36 -4.30
CA ASP A 91 -23.42 9.83 -2.95
C ASP A 91 -22.24 9.03 -2.37
N GLY A 92 -21.01 9.49 -2.61
CA GLY A 92 -19.78 8.83 -2.14
C GLY A 92 -19.36 7.59 -2.94
N VAL A 93 -20.07 7.24 -4.02
CA VAL A 93 -19.73 6.13 -4.92
C VAL A 93 -19.23 6.67 -6.26
N LEU A 94 -18.12 6.12 -6.73
CA LEU A 94 -17.53 6.47 -8.02
C LEU A 94 -18.09 5.57 -9.13
N PHE A 95 -18.92 6.16 -9.98
CA PHE A 95 -19.53 5.52 -11.13
C PHE A 95 -18.56 5.58 -12.33
N LEU A 96 -18.22 4.40 -12.83
CA LEU A 96 -17.35 4.19 -13.99
C LEU A 96 -18.24 3.76 -15.15
N HIS A 97 -18.56 4.69 -16.06
CA HIS A 97 -19.41 4.41 -17.20
C HIS A 97 -18.58 3.80 -18.32
N ARG A 98 -18.98 2.61 -18.79
CA ARG A 98 -18.30 1.93 -19.88
C ARG A 98 -19.14 1.90 -21.15
N GLN A 99 -18.46 1.92 -22.30
CA GLN A 99 -19.10 1.64 -23.57
C GLN A 99 -19.31 0.14 -23.73
N LEU A 100 -20.56 -0.26 -24.00
CA LEU A 100 -20.90 -1.64 -24.35
C LEU A 100 -20.40 -1.95 -25.77
N PHE A 101 -20.01 -3.20 -26.00
CA PHE A 101 -19.54 -3.72 -27.29
C PHE A 101 -18.26 -3.05 -27.84
N ALA A 102 -17.59 -2.21 -27.04
CA ALA A 102 -16.28 -1.67 -27.40
C ALA A 102 -15.19 -2.74 -27.16
N ASN A 103 -14.24 -2.80 -28.09
CA ASN A 103 -13.09 -3.70 -27.98
C ASN A 103 -12.28 -3.37 -26.71
N ALA A 104 -12.05 -4.38 -25.86
CA ALA A 104 -11.22 -4.28 -24.65
C ALA A 104 -9.71 -4.32 -24.98
N SER A 105 -9.29 -3.69 -26.08
CA SER A 105 -7.89 -3.64 -26.47
C SER A 105 -7.10 -2.76 -25.49
N PRO A 106 -5.90 -3.18 -25.05
CA PRO A 106 -5.06 -2.36 -24.17
C PRO A 106 -4.78 -0.99 -24.78
N ARG A 107 -4.99 0.07 -23.99
CA ARG A 107 -4.83 1.48 -24.35
C ARG A 107 -4.40 2.28 -23.14
N ARG A 108 -3.96 3.51 -23.34
CA ARG A 108 -3.71 4.42 -22.21
C ARG A 108 -5.01 4.81 -21.51
N PHE A 109 -4.92 5.05 -20.21
CA PHE A 109 -6.03 5.60 -19.43
C PHE A 109 -6.48 6.95 -20.03
N PRO A 110 -7.79 7.18 -20.21
CA PRO A 110 -8.31 8.42 -20.78
C PRO A 110 -8.22 9.58 -19.77
N GLN A 111 -7.07 10.25 -19.75
CA GLN A 111 -6.74 11.28 -18.76
C GLN A 111 -7.73 12.46 -18.70
N HIS A 112 -8.48 12.71 -19.77
CA HIS A 112 -9.50 13.77 -19.81
C HIS A 112 -10.77 13.45 -18.99
N LEU A 113 -10.99 12.18 -18.60
CA LEU A 113 -12.20 11.81 -17.84
C LEU A 113 -12.16 12.24 -16.38
N THR A 114 -10.97 12.49 -15.82
CA THR A 114 -10.86 13.02 -14.46
C THR A 114 -9.50 13.67 -14.20
N THR A 115 -9.51 14.79 -13.48
CA THR A 115 -8.31 15.41 -12.90
C THR A 115 -8.11 15.03 -11.43
N ASN A 116 -9.09 14.35 -10.81
CA ASN A 116 -8.99 13.90 -9.42
C ASN A 116 -8.17 12.60 -9.34
N MET A 117 -7.02 12.68 -8.66
CA MET A 117 -6.09 11.55 -8.54
C MET A 117 -6.71 10.35 -7.81
N ALA A 118 -7.55 10.57 -6.79
CA ALA A 118 -8.21 9.48 -6.07
C ALA A 118 -9.23 8.77 -6.98
N HIS A 119 -9.95 9.52 -7.83
CA HIS A 119 -10.88 8.92 -8.79
C HIS A 119 -10.14 8.12 -9.86
N LYS A 120 -9.02 8.65 -10.36
CA LYS A 120 -8.14 7.95 -11.31
C LYS A 120 -7.62 6.65 -10.71
N GLU A 121 -7.04 6.69 -9.52
CA GLU A 121 -6.51 5.49 -8.86
C GLU A 121 -7.61 4.44 -8.65
N ALA A 122 -8.78 4.86 -8.15
CA ALA A 122 -9.91 3.96 -7.94
C ALA A 122 -10.37 3.29 -9.25
N ALA A 123 -10.44 4.05 -10.35
CA ALA A 123 -10.75 3.51 -11.67
C ALA A 123 -9.68 2.53 -12.17
N LEU A 124 -8.40 2.84 -11.99
CA LEU A 124 -7.28 1.98 -12.40
C LEU A 124 -7.26 0.65 -11.64
N THR A 125 -7.67 0.66 -10.36
CA THR A 125 -7.65 -0.52 -9.48
C THR A 125 -8.97 -1.29 -9.42
N HIS A 126 -10.02 -0.83 -10.11
CA HIS A 126 -11.32 -1.49 -10.11
C HIS A 126 -11.22 -2.94 -10.61
N ASN A 127 -11.62 -3.90 -9.77
CA ASN A 127 -11.58 -5.35 -10.05
C ASN A 127 -10.21 -5.89 -10.52
N GLN A 128 -9.10 -5.31 -10.01
CA GLN A 128 -7.74 -5.70 -10.41
C GLN A 128 -7.01 -6.61 -9.41
N CYS A 129 -7.68 -7.19 -8.39
CA CYS A 129 -7.03 -7.98 -7.35
C CYS A 129 -6.22 -9.17 -7.92
N THR A 130 -6.81 -9.96 -8.83
CA THR A 130 -6.14 -11.09 -9.46
C THR A 130 -4.98 -10.66 -10.37
N LEU A 131 -5.17 -9.61 -11.17
CA LEU A 131 -4.11 -9.09 -12.04
C LEU A 131 -2.95 -8.54 -11.21
N ALA A 132 -3.24 -7.81 -10.14
CA ALA A 132 -2.23 -7.28 -9.24
C ALA A 132 -1.35 -8.42 -8.69
N LEU A 133 -1.94 -9.55 -8.30
CA LEU A 133 -1.16 -10.70 -7.83
C LEU A 133 -0.32 -11.34 -8.93
N ALA A 134 -0.90 -11.55 -10.11
CA ALA A 134 -0.20 -12.16 -11.23
C ALA A 134 1.00 -11.30 -11.69
N LEU A 135 0.80 -10.00 -11.81
CA LEU A 135 1.81 -9.05 -12.28
C LEU A 135 2.87 -8.79 -11.21
N LEU A 136 2.45 -8.55 -9.96
CA LEU A 136 3.34 -8.06 -8.91
C LEU A 136 3.97 -9.18 -8.10
N GLY A 137 3.43 -10.41 -8.14
CA GLY A 137 3.89 -11.54 -7.33
C GLY A 137 5.40 -11.82 -7.44
N PRO A 138 5.97 -11.93 -8.66
CA PRO A 138 7.42 -12.12 -8.82
C PRO A 138 8.24 -10.96 -8.24
N LEU A 139 7.81 -9.72 -8.45
CA LEU A 139 8.48 -8.53 -7.92
C LEU A 139 8.39 -8.48 -6.39
N ALA A 140 7.22 -8.77 -5.82
CA ALA A 140 6.99 -8.83 -4.39
C ALA A 140 7.91 -9.86 -3.72
N ARG A 141 8.03 -11.07 -4.29
CA ARG A 141 8.96 -12.11 -3.78
C ARG A 141 10.42 -11.61 -3.74
N LYS A 142 10.89 -10.96 -4.81
CA LYS A 142 12.26 -10.42 -4.84
C LYS A 142 12.47 -9.31 -3.80
N LEU A 143 11.51 -8.40 -3.67
CA LEU A 143 11.62 -7.27 -2.73
C LEU A 143 11.57 -7.72 -1.26
N LEU A 144 10.88 -8.83 -0.98
CA LEU A 144 10.63 -9.37 0.36
C LEU A 144 11.59 -10.49 0.80
N ALA A 145 12.54 -10.90 -0.05
CA ALA A 145 13.37 -12.10 0.15
C ALA A 145 14.06 -12.20 1.52
N ASP A 146 14.50 -11.09 2.12
CA ASP A 146 15.18 -11.10 3.44
C ASP A 146 14.28 -10.71 4.62
N ILE A 147 12.97 -10.55 4.38
CA ILE A 147 12.01 -10.13 5.40
C ILE A 147 11.04 -11.28 5.73
N ALA A 148 10.60 -11.97 4.68
CA ALA A 148 9.52 -12.94 4.73
C ALA A 148 10.04 -14.33 4.41
N SER A 149 9.77 -15.28 5.29
CA SER A 149 10.06 -16.70 5.05
C SER A 149 8.99 -17.38 4.21
N PHE A 150 7.78 -16.81 4.17
CA PHE A 150 6.64 -17.36 3.45
C PHE A 150 5.71 -16.24 2.99
N ILE A 151 5.15 -16.35 1.78
CA ILE A 151 4.17 -15.40 1.24
C ILE A 151 2.96 -16.21 0.81
N GLN A 152 1.79 -15.83 1.31
CA GLN A 152 0.52 -16.49 1.01
C GLN A 152 -0.47 -15.51 0.37
N HIS A 153 -1.33 -16.02 -0.50
CA HIS A 153 -2.47 -15.27 -1.02
C HIS A 153 -3.69 -15.57 -0.16
N LEU A 154 -4.43 -14.54 0.22
CA LEU A 154 -5.66 -14.68 1.00
C LEU A 154 -6.77 -13.86 0.36
N ASP A 155 -7.97 -14.43 0.31
CA ASP A 155 -9.18 -13.69 0.04
C ASP A 155 -9.71 -13.13 1.35
N LEU A 156 -9.82 -11.80 1.42
CA LEU A 156 -10.31 -11.09 2.59
C LEU A 156 -11.60 -10.35 2.24
N ALA A 157 -12.58 -10.47 3.13
CA ALA A 157 -13.67 -9.50 3.21
C ALA A 157 -13.10 -8.22 3.83
N ILE A 158 -12.57 -7.34 2.98
CA ILE A 158 -12.26 -5.97 3.39
C ILE A 158 -13.60 -5.31 3.70
N GLY A 159 -13.69 -4.59 4.82
CA GLY A 159 -14.88 -3.85 5.21
C GLY A 159 -15.23 -2.75 4.20
N GLN A 160 -15.89 -1.68 4.64
CA GLN A 160 -16.24 -0.62 3.70
C GLN A 160 -14.99 0.01 3.06
N PRO A 161 -14.88 0.01 1.72
CA PRO A 161 -13.74 0.62 1.05
C PRO A 161 -13.77 2.14 1.25
N VAL A 162 -12.59 2.76 1.26
CA VAL A 162 -12.44 4.22 1.40
C VAL A 162 -13.17 4.97 0.27
N LEU A 163 -13.19 4.39 -0.92
CA LEU A 163 -13.95 4.89 -2.06
C LEU A 163 -14.56 3.69 -2.80
N SER A 164 -15.88 3.57 -2.72
CA SER A 164 -16.62 2.54 -3.46
C SER A 164 -16.65 2.88 -4.95
N THR A 165 -16.40 1.90 -5.80
CA THR A 165 -16.48 2.05 -7.26
C THR A 165 -17.57 1.14 -7.81
N LYS A 166 -18.33 1.64 -8.78
CA LYS A 166 -19.35 0.89 -9.49
C LYS A 166 -19.13 0.99 -10.98
N LEU A 167 -18.94 -0.15 -11.64
CA LEU A 167 -18.93 -0.20 -13.09
C LEU A 167 -20.38 -0.22 -13.56
N VAL A 168 -20.77 0.82 -14.29
CA VAL A 168 -22.15 0.96 -14.78
C VAL A 168 -22.13 0.80 -16.28
N GLU A 169 -22.78 -0.26 -16.72
CA GLU A 169 -23.15 -0.47 -18.10
C GLU A 169 -24.31 0.46 -18.44
N GLY A 170 -24.66 0.63 -19.72
CA GLY A 170 -25.88 1.34 -20.10
C GLY A 170 -27.19 0.76 -19.53
N GLY A 171 -27.14 -0.25 -18.65
CA GLY A 171 -28.23 -0.77 -17.84
C GLY A 171 -27.72 -1.72 -16.74
N THR A 172 -28.21 -1.48 -15.51
CA THR A 172 -28.25 -2.28 -14.26
C THR A 172 -27.01 -3.04 -13.72
N ASP A 173 -26.91 -3.00 -12.40
CA ASP A 173 -25.72 -3.20 -11.56
C ASP A 173 -25.52 -4.62 -11.00
N SER A 174 -24.28 -4.96 -10.66
CA SER A 174 -23.98 -5.99 -9.65
C SER A 174 -22.78 -5.58 -8.77
N SER A 175 -22.93 -5.75 -7.45
CA SER A 175 -21.92 -5.46 -6.42
C SER A 175 -21.66 -6.69 -5.56
N GLY A 176 -20.39 -7.01 -5.25
CA GLY A 176 -20.03 -7.95 -4.18
C GLY A 176 -18.88 -8.94 -4.45
N ALA A 177 -17.78 -8.53 -5.12
CA ALA A 177 -16.64 -9.42 -5.33
C ALA A 177 -15.63 -9.39 -4.16
N PRO A 178 -15.14 -10.54 -3.65
CA PRO A 178 -14.11 -10.58 -2.61
C PRO A 178 -12.76 -10.03 -3.11
N HIS A 179 -11.94 -9.48 -2.20
CA HIS A 179 -10.61 -8.96 -2.52
C HIS A 179 -9.52 -9.96 -2.17
N THR A 180 -8.65 -10.31 -3.12
CA THR A 180 -7.44 -11.10 -2.84
C THR A 180 -6.26 -10.19 -2.51
N VAL A 181 -5.56 -10.48 -1.40
CA VAL A 181 -4.38 -9.74 -0.94
C VAL A 181 -3.19 -10.66 -0.68
N LEU A 182 -2.00 -10.07 -0.60
CA LEU A 182 -0.78 -10.74 -0.15
C LEU A 182 -0.65 -10.67 1.37
N LYS A 183 -0.52 -11.83 2.01
CA LYS A 183 -0.06 -11.95 3.40
C LYS A 183 1.41 -12.32 3.41
N VAL A 184 2.18 -11.59 4.22
CA VAL A 184 3.63 -11.66 4.35
C VAL A 184 3.99 -11.94 5.80
#